data_AF-A0A4P9X377-F1
#
_entry.id   AF-A0A4P9X377-F1
#
_cell.length_a   1.000
_cell.length_b   1.000
_cell.length_c   1.000
_cell.angle_alpha   90.00
_cell.angle_beta   90.00
_cell.angle_gamma   90.00
#
_symmetry.space_group_name_H-M   'P 1'
#
loop_
_entity.id
_entity.type
_entity.pdbx_description
1 polymer ?
#
loop_
_entity_poly.entity_id
_entity_poly.type
_entity_poly.pdbx_seq_one_letter_code
_entity_poly.pdbx_strand_id
1 'polypeptide(L)'
;MTAPAPVMPHHKVNGFIKYGTSPHHLKPFAGALNPGVPKFVRLALRQAAWYGPPLLFFYGLKSWADSKFEYYSRKEYLLSPEGRAATA
;
A
#
# COMPACT_ATOMS: atom_id res chain seq x y z
N MET A 1 -1.29 -39.79 -21.40
CA MET A 1 -2.37 -40.04 -20.42
C MET A 1 -2.24 -38.98 -19.34
N THR A 2 -3.07 -37.93 -19.39
CA THR A 2 -2.99 -36.78 -18.46
C THR A 2 -4.14 -36.90 -17.46
N ALA A 3 -3.82 -36.90 -16.17
CA ALA A 3 -4.80 -37.08 -15.09
C ALA A 3 -5.82 -35.93 -15.04
N PRO A 4 -7.11 -36.21 -14.73
CA PRO A 4 -8.12 -35.17 -14.57
C PRO A 4 -7.83 -34.30 -13.34
N ALA A 5 -8.05 -32.99 -13.48
CA ALA A 5 -7.80 -32.00 -12.43
C ALA A 5 -8.62 -32.28 -11.14
N PRO A 6 -8.09 -31.95 -9.95
CA PRO A 6 -8.76 -32.22 -8.68
C PRO A 6 -10.09 -31.46 -8.57
N VAL A 7 -11.16 -32.20 -8.27
CA VAL A 7 -12.50 -31.65 -8.04
C VAL A 7 -12.52 -30.97 -6.66
N MET A 8 -12.55 -29.64 -6.64
CA MET A 8 -12.72 -28.85 -5.42
C MET A 8 -14.11 -29.14 -4.82
N PRO A 9 -14.26 -29.20 -3.48
CA PRO A 9 -15.56 -29.43 -2.85
C PRO A 9 -16.49 -28.24 -3.15
N HIS A 10 -17.43 -28.45 -4.07
CA HIS A 10 -18.51 -27.51 -4.34
C HIS A 10 -19.51 -27.61 -3.18
N HIS A 11 -19.55 -26.57 -2.34
CA HIS A 11 -20.64 -26.38 -1.39
C HIS A 11 -21.96 -26.32 -2.19
N LYS A 12 -22.92 -27.18 -1.84
CA LYS A 12 -24.19 -27.27 -2.56
C LYS A 12 -25.05 -26.05 -2.22
N VAL A 13 -24.93 -24.99 -3.01
CA VAL A 13 -25.79 -23.79 -2.91
C VAL A 13 -27.09 -24.08 -3.63
N ASN A 14 -28.16 -24.28 -2.87
CA ASN A 14 -29.50 -24.49 -3.42
C ASN A 14 -30.33 -23.20 -3.25
N GLY A 15 -31.12 -22.83 -4.27
CA GLY A 15 -32.09 -21.72 -4.18
C GLY A 15 -31.59 -20.32 -4.56
N PHE A 16 -30.34 -20.16 -5.04
CA PHE A 16 -29.84 -18.85 -5.46
C PHE A 16 -30.12 -18.59 -6.95
N ILE A 17 -31.05 -17.70 -7.25
CA ILE A 17 -31.39 -17.31 -8.63
C ILE A 17 -30.52 -16.11 -9.02
N LYS A 18 -29.77 -16.22 -10.11
CA LYS A 18 -28.91 -15.15 -10.63
C LYS A 18 -29.56 -14.52 -11.85
N TYR A 19 -29.74 -13.22 -11.82
CA TYR A 19 -30.18 -12.42 -12.97
C TYR A 19 -28.97 -11.72 -13.59
N GLY A 20 -28.86 -11.76 -14.91
CA GLY A 20 -27.79 -11.12 -15.65
C GLY A 20 -28.28 -10.60 -16.99
N THR A 21 -27.68 -9.52 -17.47
CA THR A 21 -27.96 -8.92 -18.77
C THR A 21 -26.76 -9.16 -19.70
N SER A 22 -27.02 -9.36 -21.00
CA SER A 22 -25.96 -9.48 -22.00
C SER A 22 -25.03 -8.26 -21.94
N PRO A 23 -23.69 -8.44 -21.94
CA PRO A 23 -22.74 -7.34 -21.89
C PRO A 23 -22.90 -6.33 -23.04
N HIS A 24 -23.41 -6.77 -24.19
CA HIS A 24 -23.67 -5.90 -25.35
C HIS A 24 -24.80 -4.88 -25.12
N HIS A 25 -25.65 -5.11 -24.11
CA HIS A 25 -26.72 -4.19 -23.73
C HIS A 25 -26.32 -3.27 -22.57
N LEU A 26 -25.12 -3.44 -22.01
CA LEU A 26 -24.61 -2.63 -20.92
C LEU A 26 -23.72 -1.50 -21.46
N LYS A 27 -23.72 -0.36 -20.74
CA LYS A 27 -22.74 0.71 -20.97
C LYS A 27 -21.46 0.36 -20.19
N PRO A 28 -20.29 0.16 -20.83
CA PRO A 28 -19.11 -0.46 -20.22
C PRO A 28 -18.47 0.32 -19.06
N PHE A 29 -18.88 1.58 -18.84
CA PHE A 29 -18.41 2.42 -17.73
C PHE A 29 -19.55 3.18 -17.03
N ALA A 30 -20.78 2.72 -17.19
CA ALA A 30 -21.89 3.30 -16.43
C ALA A 30 -21.59 3.18 -14.93
N GLY A 31 -21.51 4.32 -14.26
CA GLY A 31 -21.21 4.38 -12.84
C GLY A 31 -19.73 4.52 -12.47
N ALA A 32 -18.80 4.61 -13.44
CA ALA A 32 -17.36 4.71 -13.14
C ALA A 32 -17.00 6.01 -12.38
N LEU A 33 -17.56 7.15 -12.80
CA LEU A 33 -17.33 8.44 -12.12
C LEU A 33 -18.23 8.61 -10.90
N ASN A 34 -19.54 8.37 -11.05
CA ASN A 34 -20.51 8.40 -9.96
C ASN A 34 -21.36 7.11 -10.04
N PRO A 35 -21.26 6.15 -9.09
CA PRO A 35 -20.66 6.21 -7.75
C PRO A 35 -19.24 5.60 -7.62
N GLY A 36 -18.54 5.30 -8.71
CA GLY A 36 -17.26 4.59 -8.67
C GLY A 36 -16.11 5.34 -7.97
N VAL A 37 -15.93 6.63 -8.26
CA VAL A 37 -14.90 7.47 -7.63
C VAL A 37 -15.04 7.55 -6.10
N PRO A 38 -16.20 7.91 -5.51
CA PRO A 38 -16.31 7.97 -4.05
C PRO A 38 -16.08 6.62 -3.38
N LYS A 39 -16.47 5.51 -4.04
CA LYS A 39 -16.19 4.15 -3.54
C LYS A 39 -14.68 3.85 -3.55
N PHE A 40 -13.98 4.22 -4.63
CA PHE A 40 -12.54 4.03 -4.73
C PHE A 40 -11.79 4.86 -3.68
N VAL A 41 -12.14 6.14 -3.51
CA VAL A 41 -11.55 7.00 -2.48
C VAL A 41 -11.74 6.41 -1.07
N ARG A 42 -12.94 5.92 -0.75
CA ARG A 42 -13.21 5.26 0.54
C ARG A 42 -12.31 4.03 0.76
N LEU A 43 -12.09 3.23 -0.28
CA LEU A 43 -11.21 2.06 -0.19
C LEU A 43 -9.74 2.45 -0.04
N ALA A 44 -9.29 3.46 -0.79
CA ALA A 44 -7.94 3.98 -0.73
C ALA A 44 -7.63 4.56 0.66
N LEU A 45 -8.54 5.34 1.24
CA LEU A 45 -8.38 5.88 2.61
C LEU A 45 -8.29 4.77 3.66
N ARG A 46 -9.09 3.70 3.51
CA ARG A 46 -9.03 2.55 4.43
C ARG A 46 -7.68 1.84 4.37
N GLN A 47 -7.09 1.73 3.19
CA GLN A 47 -5.75 1.15 3.01
C GLN A 47 -4.66 2.10 3.48
N ALA A 48 -4.81 3.41 3.21
CA ALA A 48 -3.87 4.44 3.65
C ALA A 48 -3.79 4.51 5.19
N ALA A 49 -4.86 4.22 5.92
CA ALA A 49 -4.79 4.15 7.38
C ALA A 49 -3.88 3.02 7.89
N TRP A 50 -3.75 1.91 7.14
CA TRP A 50 -2.88 0.80 7.49
C TRP A 50 -1.43 1.01 7.05
N TYR A 51 -1.23 1.48 5.81
CA TYR A 51 0.11 1.71 5.25
C TYR A 51 0.71 3.07 5.64
N GLY A 52 -0.12 4.05 5.99
CA GLY A 52 0.28 5.41 6.30
C GLY A 52 1.21 5.49 7.51
N PRO A 53 0.86 4.92 8.68
CA PRO A 53 1.71 4.99 9.86
C PRO A 53 3.14 4.45 9.66
N PRO A 54 3.36 3.24 9.09
CA PRO A 54 4.72 2.78 8.84
C PRO A 54 5.45 3.65 7.81
N LEU A 55 4.79 4.08 6.74
CA LEU A 55 5.43 4.95 5.73
C LEU A 55 5.88 6.29 6.31
N LEU A 56 5.03 6.93 7.12
CA LEU A 56 5.36 8.19 7.79
C LEU A 56 6.50 8.01 8.79
N PHE A 57 6.49 6.91 9.54
CA PHE A 57 7.55 6.59 10.48
C PHE A 57 8.91 6.44 9.77
N PHE A 58 8.98 5.62 8.72
CA PHE A 58 10.24 5.40 8.00
C PHE A 58 10.71 6.65 7.26
N TYR A 59 9.79 7.44 6.71
CA TYR A 59 10.14 8.72 6.10
C TYR A 59 10.74 9.70 7.13
N GLY A 60 10.13 9.79 8.31
CA GLY A 60 10.65 10.60 9.42
C GLY A 60 12.02 10.12 9.89
N LEU A 61 12.18 8.80 10.06
CA LEU A 61 13.44 8.18 10.46
C LEU A 61 14.56 8.47 9.45
N LYS A 62 14.27 8.34 8.16
CA LYS A 62 15.22 8.68 7.09
C LYS A 62 15.64 10.15 7.16
N SER A 63 14.67 11.07 7.26
CA SER A 63 14.96 12.51 7.31
C SER A 63 15.85 12.87 8.51
N TRP A 64 15.57 12.27 9.67
CA TRP A 64 16.39 12.42 10.87
C TRP A 64 17.80 11.84 10.67
N ALA A 65 17.90 10.63 10.11
CA ALA A 65 19.18 9.96 9.89
C ALA A 65 20.06 10.75 8.91
N ASP A 66 19.51 11.23 7.79
CA ASP A 66 20.21 12.07 6.83
C ASP A 66 20.72 13.36 7.49
N SER A 67 19.87 14.02 8.29
CA SER A 67 20.24 15.24 9.02
C SER A 67 21.38 15.01 10.01
N LYS A 68 21.34 13.90 10.74
CA LYS A 68 22.40 13.54 11.71
C LYS A 68 23.68 13.13 11.01
N PHE A 69 23.60 12.33 9.95
CA PHE A 69 24.75 11.94 9.16
C PHE A 69 25.47 13.16 8.58
N GLU A 70 24.72 14.11 8.03
CA GLU A 70 25.28 15.35 7.52
C GLU A 70 25.95 16.17 8.64
N TYR A 71 25.30 16.29 9.80
CA TYR A 71 25.87 16.99 10.95
C TYR A 71 27.22 16.38 11.40
N TYR A 72 27.28 15.05 11.55
CA TYR A 72 28.50 14.36 11.99
C TYR A 72 29.60 14.33 10.92
N SER A 73 29.24 14.44 9.64
CA SER A 73 30.20 14.51 8.54
C SER A 73 30.78 15.90 8.30
N ARG A 74 30.21 16.95 8.93
CA ARG A 74 30.72 18.32 8.81
C ARG A 74 32.03 18.47 9.58
N LYS A 75 32.97 19.19 8.96
CA LYS A 75 34.27 19.52 9.57
C LYS A 75 34.13 20.21 10.93
N GLU A 76 33.08 21.02 11.10
CA GLU A 76 32.78 21.72 12.34
C GLU A 76 32.61 20.75 13.53
N TYR A 77 31.88 19.65 13.34
CA TYR A 77 31.74 18.61 14.36
C TYR A 77 33.05 17.83 14.56
N LEU A 78 33.74 17.47 13.49
CA LEU A 78 35.00 16.71 13.58
C LEU A 78 36.12 17.48 14.30
N LEU A 79 36.09 18.81 14.25
CA LEU A 79 37.03 19.69 14.94
C LEU A 79 36.58 20.05 16.36
N SER A 80 35.33 19.76 16.72
CA SER A 80 34.82 19.98 18.07
C SER A 80 35.49 19.00 19.06
N PRO A 81 35.52 19.35 20.36
CA PRO A 81 36.10 18.46 21.38
C PRO A 81 35.44 17.07 21.39
N GLU A 82 34.15 17.04 21.06
CA GLU A 82 33.30 15.85 21.01
C GLU A 82 33.64 14.95 19.83
N GLY A 83 33.80 15.52 18.63
CA GLY A 83 34.16 14.76 17.43
C GLY A 83 35.59 14.22 17.48
N ARG A 84 36.51 14.97 18.08
CA ARG A 84 37.88 14.50 18.33
C ARG A 84 37.93 13.35 19.33
N ALA A 85 37.11 13.39 20.38
CA ALA A 85 37.00 12.27 21.34
C ALA A 85 36.38 11.01 20.72
N ALA A 86 35.52 11.14 19.71
CA ALA A 86 34.90 10.00 19.01
C ALA A 86 35.81 9.35 17.95
N THR A 87 36.91 10.01 17.57
CA THR A 87 37.85 9.56 16.52
C THR A 87 39.25 9.20 17.04
N ALA A 88 39.52 9.47 18.33
CA ALA A 88 40.72 9.06 19.06
C ALA A 88 40.57 7.64 19.62
#